data_AF-A0A7C5RCI9-F1
#
_entry.id   AF-A0A7C5RCI9-F1
#
_cell.length_a   1.000
_cell.length_b   1.000
_cell.length_c   1.000
_cell.angle_alpha   90.00
_cell.angle_beta   90.00
_cell.angle_gamma   90.00
#
_symmetry.space_group_name_H-M   'P 1'
#
loop_
_entity.id
_entity.type
_entity.pdbx_description
1 polymer ?
#
loop_
_entity_poly.entity_id
_entity_poly.type
_entity_poly.pdbx_seq_one_letter_code
_entity_poly.pdbx_strand_id
1 'polypeptide(L)'
;MRRKRRYLVISVRPPDSVDGQKAFEALKDSVRKLFGEVGLLSSDLRLVRGEGHRIVVRCSSDQTWNVVFAATLVSEVDGKKVALDVVRVSGTLRKVKGFLAGDHS
;
A
#
# COMPACT_ATOMS: atom_id res chain seq x y z
N MET A 1 11.23 -17.81 14.43
CA MET A 1 9.78 -17.96 14.09
C MET A 1 9.45 -17.04 12.91
N ARG A 2 8.73 -17.50 11.88
CA ARG A 2 8.46 -16.71 10.66
C ARG A 2 7.40 -15.63 10.92
N ARG A 3 7.73 -14.35 10.67
CA ARG A 3 6.75 -13.25 10.76
C ARG A 3 5.57 -13.50 9.83
N LYS A 4 4.36 -13.38 10.38
CA LYS A 4 3.11 -13.45 9.60
C LYS A 4 2.99 -12.20 8.73
N ARG A 5 2.47 -12.35 7.51
CA ARG A 5 2.36 -11.27 6.52
C ARG A 5 0.91 -10.96 6.17
N ARG A 6 0.68 -9.74 5.73
CA ARG A 6 -0.56 -9.29 5.06
C ARG A 6 -0.21 -8.65 3.73
N TYR A 7 -1.15 -8.79 2.80
CA TYR A 7 -1.09 -8.22 1.47
C TYR A 7 -2.25 -7.24 1.34
N LEU A 8 -1.94 -6.00 0.98
CA LEU A 8 -2.90 -4.94 0.81
C LEU A 8 -2.97 -4.60 -0.68
N VAL A 9 -4.18 -4.51 -1.21
CA VAL A 9 -4.43 -3.91 -2.54
C VAL A 9 -4.78 -2.46 -2.30
N ILE A 10 -4.02 -1.56 -2.92
CA ILE A 10 -4.19 -0.13 -2.79
C ILE A 10 -4.51 0.43 -4.18
N SER A 11 -5.61 1.15 -4.26
CA SER A 11 -6.04 1.89 -5.45
C SER A 11 -5.58 3.33 -5.34
N VAL A 12 -4.81 3.78 -6.31
CA VAL A 12 -4.46 5.19 -6.49
C VAL A 12 -5.66 5.90 -7.10
N ARG A 13 -6.12 6.98 -6.47
CA ARG A 13 -7.22 7.82 -6.97
C ARG A 13 -6.78 9.29 -7.05
N PRO A 14 -7.09 10.03 -8.12
CA PRO A 14 -7.69 9.53 -9.36
C PRO A 14 -6.72 8.57 -10.09
N PRO A 15 -7.22 7.67 -10.96
CA PRO A 15 -6.38 6.82 -11.79
C PRO A 15 -5.34 7.65 -12.57
N ASP A 16 -4.16 7.06 -12.80
CA ASP A 16 -3.05 7.65 -13.56
C ASP A 16 -2.48 8.98 -13.02
N SER A 17 -2.89 9.41 -11.82
CA SER A 17 -2.31 10.57 -11.13
C SER A 17 -0.83 10.36 -10.82
N VAL A 18 -0.47 9.19 -10.29
CA VAL A 18 0.91 8.77 -10.03
C VAL A 18 1.09 7.29 -10.37
N ASP A 19 2.31 6.93 -10.77
CA ASP A 19 2.66 5.53 -10.99
C ASP A 19 2.73 4.74 -9.67
N GLY A 20 2.71 3.41 -9.79
CA GLY A 20 2.71 2.53 -8.62
C GLY A 20 3.97 2.61 -7.76
N GLN A 21 5.13 2.95 -8.34
CA GLN A 21 6.36 3.10 -7.57
C GLN A 21 6.29 4.37 -6.72
N LYS A 22 5.86 5.50 -7.30
CA LYS A 22 5.65 6.76 -6.58
C LYS A 22 4.61 6.63 -5.48
N ALA A 23 3.49 5.95 -5.75
CA ALA A 23 2.49 5.64 -4.74
C ALA A 23 3.08 4.82 -3.57
N PHE A 24 3.95 3.86 -3.88
CA PHE A 24 4.63 3.06 -2.87
C PHE A 24 5.68 3.85 -2.06
N GLU A 25 6.46 4.71 -2.71
CA GLU A 25 7.38 5.62 -2.01
C GLU A 25 6.63 6.56 -1.07
N ALA A 26 5.54 7.16 -1.54
CA ALA A 26 4.69 8.02 -0.71
C ALA A 26 4.11 7.28 0.51
N LEU A 27 3.70 6.02 0.34
CA LEU A 27 3.26 5.18 1.45
C LEU A 27 4.40 4.92 2.46
N LYS A 28 5.61 4.57 1.99
CA LYS A 28 6.77 4.38 2.87
C LYS A 28 7.10 5.64 3.64
N ASP A 29 7.08 6.79 2.97
CA ASP A 29 7.35 8.08 3.58
C ASP A 29 6.28 8.44 4.62
N SER A 30 5.01 8.15 4.34
CA SER A 30 3.92 8.31 5.31
C SER A 30 4.11 7.44 6.54
N VAL A 31 4.45 6.15 6.36
CA VAL A 31 4.77 5.24 7.48
C VAL A 31 5.94 5.77 8.29
N ARG A 32 7.02 6.23 7.63
CA ARG A 32 8.19 6.81 8.31
C ARG A 32 7.81 8.07 9.10
N LYS A 33 7.02 8.97 8.52
CA LYS A 33 6.60 10.22 9.18
C LYS A 33 5.76 9.95 10.43
N LEU A 34 4.89 8.94 10.39
CA LEU A 34 3.97 8.63 11.50
C LEU A 34 4.60 7.76 12.59
N PHE A 35 5.47 6.81 12.20
CA PHE A 35 5.96 5.77 13.10
C PHE A 35 7.49 5.70 13.21
N GLY A 36 8.21 6.62 12.56
CA GLY A 36 9.67 6.68 12.53
C GLY A 36 10.32 5.54 11.74
N GLU A 37 11.66 5.53 11.73
CA GLU A 37 12.45 4.50 11.05
C GLU A 37 12.22 3.10 11.62
N VAL A 38 12.06 2.98 12.94
CA VAL A 38 11.75 1.70 13.60
C VAL A 38 10.38 1.19 13.15
N GLY A 39 9.38 2.07 13.05
CA GLY A 39 8.06 1.73 12.51
C GLY A 39 8.16 1.23 11.06
N LEU A 40 8.87 1.95 10.20
CA LEU A 40 9.09 1.55 8.81
C LEU A 40 9.78 0.17 8.71
N LEU A 41 10.86 -0.06 9.45
CA LEU A 41 11.56 -1.35 9.47
C LEU A 41 10.68 -2.48 10.02
N SER A 42 9.93 -2.23 11.10
CA SER A 42 9.06 -3.23 11.72
C SER A 42 7.92 -3.65 10.80
N SER A 43 7.45 -2.74 9.93
CA SER A 43 6.37 -2.99 8.99
C SER A 43 6.74 -3.99 7.88
N ASP A 44 8.03 -4.29 7.63
CA ASP A 44 8.51 -5.09 6.48
C ASP A 44 7.77 -4.72 5.18
N LEU A 45 7.50 -3.42 5.00
CA LEU A 45 6.70 -2.89 3.92
C LEU A 45 7.43 -3.06 2.59
N ARG A 46 6.83 -3.79 1.64
CA ARG A 46 7.39 -3.97 0.28
C ARG A 46 6.33 -3.91 -0.80
N LEU A 47 6.68 -3.31 -1.94
CA LEU A 47 5.91 -3.43 -3.17
C LEU A 47 6.03 -4.85 -3.71
N VAL A 48 4.90 -5.50 -3.96
CA VAL A 48 4.85 -6.85 -4.54
C VAL A 48 4.61 -6.77 -6.05
N ARG A 49 3.70 -5.88 -6.47
CA ARG A 49 3.36 -5.64 -7.88
C ARG A 49 2.61 -4.32 -8.02
N GLY A 50 2.76 -3.65 -9.16
CA GLY A 50 1.87 -2.57 -9.61
C GLY A 50 1.28 -2.93 -10.98
N GLU A 51 0.03 -2.55 -11.21
CA GLU A 51 -0.69 -2.75 -12.48
C GLU A 51 -1.78 -1.68 -12.61
N GLY A 52 -1.67 -0.84 -13.65
CA GLY A 52 -2.53 0.35 -13.80
C GLY A 52 -2.50 1.25 -12.56
N HIS A 53 -3.68 1.63 -12.09
CA HIS A 53 -3.87 2.46 -10.89
C HIS A 53 -3.83 1.67 -9.57
N ARG A 54 -3.43 0.39 -9.56
CA ARG A 54 -3.42 -0.44 -8.34
C ARG A 54 -2.03 -0.97 -8.03
N ILE A 55 -1.72 -1.02 -6.75
CA ILE A 55 -0.52 -1.69 -6.23
C ILE A 55 -0.90 -2.76 -5.20
N VAL A 56 -0.13 -3.84 -5.16
CA VAL A 56 -0.13 -4.78 -4.05
C VAL A 56 1.11 -4.54 -3.21
N VAL A 57 0.92 -4.22 -1.95
CA VAL A 57 2.01 -4.13 -0.97
C VAL A 57 1.89 -5.26 0.04
N ARG A 58 3.03 -5.72 0.56
CA ARG A 58 3.09 -6.63 1.70
C ARG A 58 3.58 -5.89 2.93
N CYS A 59 3.10 -6.29 4.10
CA CYS A 59 3.63 -5.84 5.39
C CYS A 59 3.56 -6.98 6.43
N SER A 60 4.19 -6.76 7.58
CA SER A 60 4.03 -7.57 8.79
C SER A 60 2.58 -7.48 9.28
N SER A 61 2.00 -8.61 9.69
CA SER A 61 0.57 -8.67 10.04
C SER A 61 0.17 -7.84 11.25
N ASP A 62 1.11 -7.63 12.18
CA ASP A 62 0.98 -6.78 13.37
C ASP A 62 1.02 -5.28 13.02
N GLN A 63 1.54 -4.91 11.85
CA GLN A 63 1.64 -3.53 11.38
C GLN A 63 0.58 -3.16 10.34
N THR A 64 -0.37 -4.06 10.06
CA THR A 64 -1.33 -3.89 8.97
C THR A 64 -2.15 -2.61 9.11
N TRP A 65 -2.67 -2.32 10.31
CA TRP A 65 -3.49 -1.13 10.52
C TRP A 65 -2.68 0.16 10.52
N ASN A 66 -1.40 0.12 10.93
CA ASN A 66 -0.48 1.25 10.78
C ASN A 66 -0.24 1.58 9.31
N VAL A 67 -0.09 0.56 8.46
CA VAL A 67 0.06 0.74 7.00
C VAL A 67 -1.24 1.26 6.37
N VAL A 68 -2.41 0.77 6.81
CA VAL A 68 -3.71 1.30 6.34
C VAL A 68 -3.84 2.78 6.69
N PHE A 69 -3.60 3.14 7.96
CA PHE A 69 -3.67 4.52 8.42
C PHE A 69 -2.70 5.43 7.66
N ALA A 70 -1.46 4.99 7.47
CA ALA A 70 -0.47 5.72 6.70
C ALA A 70 -0.87 5.92 5.24
N ALA A 71 -1.47 4.91 4.59
CA ALA A 71 -1.98 5.03 3.22
C ALA A 71 -3.08 6.08 3.14
N THR A 72 -4.07 6.02 4.03
CA THR A 72 -5.21 6.94 4.04
C THR A 72 -4.80 8.40 4.24
N LEU A 73 -3.68 8.67 4.92
CA LEU A 73 -3.16 10.03 5.13
C LEU A 73 -2.37 10.60 3.96
N VAL A 74 -2.08 9.80 2.93
CA VAL A 74 -1.44 10.33 1.71
C VAL A 74 -2.47 11.08 0.89
N SER A 75 -2.36 12.41 0.87
CA SER A 75 -3.24 13.32 0.13
C SER A 75 -2.58 13.97 -1.11
N GLU A 76 -1.25 13.92 -1.18
CA GLU A 76 -0.48 14.56 -2.26
C GLU A 76 0.84 13.81 -2.51
N VAL A 77 1.20 13.68 -3.79
CA VAL A 77 2.48 13.13 -4.25
C VAL A 77 2.94 13.97 -5.44
N ASP A 78 4.16 14.51 -5.38
CA ASP A 78 4.75 15.38 -6.41
C ASP A 78 3.81 16.54 -6.86
N GLY A 79 3.14 17.20 -5.90
CA GLY A 79 2.20 18.30 -6.19
C GLY A 79 0.84 17.85 -6.75
N LYS A 80 0.63 16.56 -6.95
CA LYS A 80 -0.65 16.01 -7.44
C LYS A 80 -1.49 15.51 -6.27
N LYS A 81 -2.75 15.95 -6.21
CA LYS A 81 -3.72 15.41 -5.25
C LYS A 81 -3.98 13.95 -5.55
N VAL A 82 -3.75 13.10 -4.55
CA VAL A 82 -3.96 11.66 -4.64
C VAL A 82 -4.59 11.13 -3.37
N ALA A 83 -5.27 10.00 -3.47
CA ALA A 83 -5.66 9.17 -2.34
C ALA A 83 -5.16 7.75 -2.57
N LEU A 84 -4.55 7.16 -1.53
CA LEU A 84 -4.17 5.75 -1.52
C LEU A 84 -5.25 4.96 -0.79
N ASP A 85 -6.22 4.46 -1.54
CA ASP A 85 -7.37 3.77 -0.99
C ASP A 85 -7.11 2.26 -0.84
N VAL A 86 -7.14 1.76 0.39
CA VAL A 86 -6.92 0.34 0.68
C VAL A 86 -8.21 -0.44 0.43
N VAL A 87 -8.33 -1.03 -0.76
CA VAL A 87 -9.55 -1.75 -1.18
C VAL A 87 -9.62 -3.19 -0.68
N ARG A 88 -8.49 -3.78 -0.25
CA ARG A 88 -8.47 -5.16 0.28
C ARG A 88 -7.26 -5.44 1.17
N VAL A 89 -7.48 -6.23 2.21
CA VAL A 89 -6.44 -6.85 3.04
C VAL A 89 -6.57 -8.38 2.99
N SER A 90 -5.46 -9.10 2.83
CA SER A 90 -5.45 -10.57 2.74
C SER A 90 -4.25 -11.19 3.44
N GLY A 91 -4.42 -12.42 3.93
CA GLY A 91 -3.31 -13.24 4.44
C GLY A 91 -2.47 -13.93 3.36
N THR A 92 -2.95 -14.00 2.11
CA THR A 92 -2.26 -14.70 1.02
C THR A 92 -2.22 -13.88 -0.25
N LEU A 93 -1.09 -13.97 -0.98
CA LEU A 93 -0.89 -13.31 -2.27
C LEU A 93 -1.88 -13.83 -3.32
N ARG A 94 -2.18 -15.14 -3.31
CA ARG A 94 -3.14 -15.77 -4.24
C ARG A 94 -4.50 -15.08 -4.21
N LYS A 95 -5.00 -14.69 -3.03
CA LYS A 95 -6.30 -14.04 -2.86
C LYS A 95 -6.33 -12.58 -3.32
N VAL A 96 -5.18 -11.93 -3.55
CA VAL A 96 -5.12 -10.53 -4.02
C VAL A 96 -4.75 -10.40 -5.49
N LYS A 97 -4.20 -11.44 -6.13
CA LYS A 97 -3.83 -11.40 -7.56
C LYS A 97 -5.00 -11.03 -8.49
N GLY A 98 -6.21 -11.49 -8.20
CA GLY A 98 -7.41 -11.17 -9.00
C GLY A 98 -7.86 -9.70 -8.93
N PHE A 99 -7.42 -8.94 -7.91
CA PHE A 99 -7.86 -7.56 -7.71
C PHE A 99 -7.07 -6.54 -8.53
N LEU A 100 -5.96 -6.96 -9.13
CA LEU A 100 -5.16 -6.12 -10.03
C LEU A 100 -5.77 -6.00 -11.43
N ALA A 101 -6.57 -6.97 -11.87
CA ALA A 101 -7.09 -7.06 -13.23
C ALA A 101 -8.34 -6.20 -13.51
N GLY A 102 -8.70 -5.26 -12.66
CA GLY A 102 -9.83 -4.35 -12.94
C GLY A 102 -11.23 -4.95 -12.71
N ASP A 103 -11.37 -6.19 -12.25
CA ASP A 103 -12.69 -6.78 -11.99
C ASP A 103 -13.35 -6.19 -10.73
N HIS A 104 -14.17 -5.17 -10.95
CA HIS A 104 -15.62 -5.16 -10.72
C HIS A 104 -16.08 -3.70 -10.68
N SER A 105 -16.76 -3.30 -11.75
CA SER A 105 -17.75 -2.21 -11.75
C SER A 105 -18.84 -2.46 -10.71
#